data_AF-A0AAD5L7N4-F1
#
_entry.id   AF-A0AAD5L7N4-F1
#
_cell.length_a   1.000
_cell.length_b   1.000
_cell.length_c   1.000
_cell.angle_alpha   90.00
_cell.angle_beta   90.00
_cell.angle_gamma   90.00
#
_symmetry.space_group_name_H-M   'P 1'
#
loop_
_entity.id
_entity.type
_entity.pdbx_description
1 polymer ?
#
loop_
_entity_poly.entity_id
_entity_poly.type
_entity_poly.pdbx_seq_one_letter_code
_entity_poly.pdbx_strand_id
1 'polypeptide(L)'
;MLVASASTSSPPSHSVWPNNTPEIPIAPAPYAFLIWLVIFALTAVHAIVDCFFPLYSVYKTADNPTFLRICFAVSWTLNMLWGVLNNRWLWINVATVDLLLSLLAVAPIYLFLTRESLDSRVPSSWRRYLASALAIRMYFAWMCAAVVLCFTMTLQDFHGAYLPFGVYAMMVALLVVIALIGVIYGNDPVIGLVVVWALVGLAAKKITLPGDTQTTLEWLQAAAVVAAPVVGVMIVISLFHRYLADRLGRRNDSRLDAGDLEMMKPLGAFQQPIGSLSFLNAGLLVLQAAVNIAYAKYFVLRAREYETLISPASFAFTIWILIYALEVVLVITDLLYPDSSFYADATQPTQLRATFALTCVLNIAWLILYVKRHVVAATVMIILLWLALLVLYVYSVNDRNSRAAFDWKLYVCSELPIAMYFAWVTMLAFVHLAIALQDSRHAFLTVTTYVTHLTIITVLALLAILYAQDAIFGLVAIWYLIAVSTKHVKLPADLQAGDMAVRACAGEAAGILGAVLVVTFLAMFLLDSTVATDEEASAALPPGQQPSTYGSSSV
;
A
#
# COMPACT_ATOMS: atom_id res chain seq x y z
N MET A 1 48.31 -51.90 36.87
CA MET A 1 46.89 -51.50 36.83
C MET A 1 46.84 -50.06 36.32
N LEU A 2 46.72 -49.88 35.00
CA LEU A 2 46.47 -48.63 34.26
C LEU A 2 46.88 -48.84 32.80
N VAL A 3 45.92 -48.92 31.87
CA VAL A 3 46.01 -48.44 30.47
C VAL A 3 44.58 -48.10 29.98
N ALA A 4 44.54 -47.07 29.15
CA ALA A 4 43.46 -46.28 28.54
C ALA A 4 42.34 -46.98 27.74
N SER A 5 41.23 -46.24 27.56
CA SER A 5 40.39 -46.29 26.34
C SER A 5 39.81 -44.90 26.04
N ALA A 6 40.01 -44.44 24.80
CA ALA A 6 39.53 -43.18 24.25
C ALA A 6 38.01 -43.21 23.98
N SER A 7 37.30 -42.11 24.30
CA SER A 7 35.92 -41.87 23.88
C SER A 7 35.90 -40.88 22.70
N THR A 8 35.43 -41.37 21.56
CA THR A 8 35.24 -40.65 20.31
C THR A 8 34.16 -39.57 20.42
N SER A 9 34.52 -38.32 20.14
CA SER A 9 33.60 -37.22 19.87
C SER A 9 32.99 -37.37 18.47
N SER A 10 31.68 -37.55 18.38
CA SER A 10 30.93 -37.48 17.12
C SER A 10 30.88 -36.04 16.60
N PRO A 11 31.05 -35.79 15.29
CA PRO A 11 30.88 -34.47 14.70
C PRO A 11 29.39 -34.07 14.66
N PRO A 12 29.05 -32.77 14.53
CA PRO A 12 27.67 -32.32 14.42
C PRO A 12 27.04 -32.92 13.16
N SER A 13 25.97 -33.69 13.34
CA SER A 13 25.20 -34.28 12.25
C SER A 13 24.50 -33.18 11.45
N HIS A 14 25.04 -32.84 10.28
CA HIS A 14 24.31 -32.13 9.24
C HIS A 14 23.19 -33.02 8.70
N SER A 15 22.05 -32.40 8.36
CA SER A 15 20.80 -32.94 7.80
C SER A 15 19.80 -33.58 8.77
N VAL A 16 18.89 -32.74 9.28
CA VAL A 16 17.60 -33.13 9.87
C VAL A 16 16.60 -33.62 8.79
N TRP A 17 16.93 -33.46 7.51
CA TRP A 17 16.02 -33.74 6.39
C TRP A 17 16.35 -35.09 5.73
N PRO A 18 15.55 -36.15 5.98
CA PRO A 18 15.78 -37.45 5.36
C PRO A 18 15.38 -37.40 3.89
N ASN A 19 16.38 -37.44 2.99
CA ASN A 19 16.28 -37.74 1.55
C ASN A 19 15.26 -36.99 0.66
N ASN A 20 14.48 -36.04 1.20
CA ASN A 20 13.57 -35.17 0.47
C ASN A 20 13.93 -33.72 0.74
N THR A 21 13.96 -32.91 -0.31
CA THR A 21 14.18 -31.46 -0.23
C THR A 21 13.09 -30.85 0.66
N PRO A 22 13.43 -30.12 1.74
CA PRO A 22 12.42 -29.50 2.59
C PRO A 22 11.64 -28.49 1.76
N GLU A 23 10.35 -28.75 1.58
CA GLU A 23 9.47 -27.82 0.88
C GLU A 23 9.41 -26.49 1.62
N ILE A 24 9.31 -25.39 0.88
CA ILE A 24 9.24 -24.06 1.46
C ILE A 24 7.79 -23.59 1.44
N PRO A 25 7.20 -23.24 2.60
CA PRO A 25 5.80 -22.83 2.68
C PRO A 25 5.46 -21.67 1.73
N ILE A 26 6.27 -20.61 1.72
CA ILE A 26 6.06 -19.39 0.91
C ILE A 26 6.21 -19.61 -0.62
N ALA A 27 6.86 -20.69 -1.06
CA ALA A 27 7.06 -20.93 -2.49
C ALA A 27 5.70 -21.20 -3.17
N PRO A 28 5.41 -20.59 -4.34
CA PRO A 28 4.14 -20.79 -5.03
C PRO A 28 4.02 -22.23 -5.57
N ALA A 29 2.82 -22.60 -6.02
CA ALA A 29 2.57 -23.88 -6.65
C ALA A 29 3.52 -24.12 -7.85
N PRO A 30 3.90 -25.38 -8.16
CA PRO A 30 4.88 -25.68 -9.20
C PRO A 30 4.56 -25.09 -10.58
N TYR A 31 3.28 -25.00 -10.95
CA TYR A 31 2.88 -24.41 -12.23
C TYR A 31 3.19 -22.90 -12.32
N ALA A 32 3.31 -22.19 -11.19
CA ALA A 32 3.65 -20.77 -11.21
C ALA A 32 5.06 -20.54 -11.77
N PHE A 33 5.97 -21.52 -11.62
CA PHE A 33 7.31 -21.50 -12.18
C PHE A 33 7.33 -21.69 -13.70
N LEU A 34 6.21 -22.06 -14.34
CA LEU A 34 6.10 -22.10 -15.81
C LEU A 34 6.22 -20.70 -16.44
N ILE A 35 6.16 -19.63 -15.65
CA ILE A 35 6.48 -18.27 -16.09
C ILE A 35 7.86 -18.19 -16.77
N TRP A 36 8.81 -19.04 -16.38
CA TRP A 36 10.12 -19.13 -17.02
C TRP A 36 10.02 -19.44 -18.52
N LEU A 37 9.05 -20.25 -18.97
CA LEU A 37 8.85 -20.51 -20.39
C LEU A 37 8.53 -19.22 -21.16
N VAL A 38 7.70 -18.37 -20.57
CA VAL A 38 7.33 -17.06 -21.15
C VAL A 38 8.54 -16.12 -21.11
N ILE A 39 9.29 -16.10 -19.99
CA ILE A 39 10.52 -15.31 -19.86
C ILE A 39 11.51 -15.71 -20.95
N PHE A 40 11.84 -17.00 -21.08
CA PHE A 40 12.77 -17.51 -22.09
C PHE A 40 12.35 -17.12 -23.51
N ALA A 41 11.06 -17.27 -23.84
CA ALA A 41 10.54 -16.91 -25.14
C ALA A 41 10.69 -15.40 -25.42
N LEU A 42 10.28 -14.54 -24.47
CA LEU A 42 10.38 -13.09 -24.64
C LEU A 42 11.83 -12.61 -24.68
N THR A 43 12.72 -13.18 -23.87
CA THR A 43 14.13 -12.80 -23.88
C THR A 43 14.87 -13.30 -25.11
N ALA A 44 14.47 -14.43 -25.69
CA ALA A 44 14.95 -14.86 -26.99
C ALA A 44 14.53 -13.88 -28.10
N VAL A 45 13.26 -13.44 -28.09
CA VAL A 45 12.77 -12.38 -29.00
C VAL A 45 13.56 -11.09 -28.81
N HIS A 46 13.78 -10.65 -27.56
CA HIS A 46 14.59 -9.48 -27.25
C HIS A 46 16.02 -9.59 -27.82
N ALA A 47 16.68 -10.74 -27.67
CA ALA A 47 18.02 -10.96 -28.21
C ALA A 47 18.04 -10.94 -29.76
N ILE A 48 17.04 -11.55 -30.41
CA ILE A 48 16.87 -11.51 -31.87
C ILE A 48 16.65 -10.06 -32.33
N VAL A 49 15.81 -9.30 -31.64
CA VAL A 49 15.52 -7.90 -31.96
C VAL A 49 16.76 -7.04 -31.80
N ASP A 50 17.54 -7.22 -30.74
CA ASP A 50 18.79 -6.46 -30.56
C ASP A 50 19.83 -6.78 -31.66
N CYS A 51 19.89 -8.02 -32.12
CA CYS A 51 20.85 -8.46 -33.14
C CYS A 51 20.44 -8.05 -34.57
N PHE A 52 19.18 -8.27 -34.95
CA PHE A 52 18.71 -8.12 -36.33
C PHE A 52 17.89 -6.84 -36.57
N PHE A 53 17.27 -6.29 -35.54
CA PHE A 53 16.36 -5.16 -35.64
C PHE A 53 16.65 -4.06 -34.60
N PRO A 54 17.88 -3.50 -34.58
CA PRO A 54 18.33 -2.58 -33.52
C PRO A 54 17.45 -1.32 -33.39
N LEU A 55 16.67 -0.98 -34.42
CA LEU A 55 15.67 0.09 -34.37
C LEU A 55 14.60 -0.11 -33.29
N TYR A 56 14.27 -1.37 -32.95
CA TYR A 56 13.27 -1.74 -31.95
C TYR A 56 13.90 -2.24 -30.64
N SER A 57 15.23 -2.20 -30.53
CA SER A 57 15.95 -2.54 -29.30
C SER A 57 15.80 -1.44 -28.25
N VAL A 58 15.67 -1.81 -26.97
CA VAL A 58 15.69 -0.84 -25.86
C VAL A 58 17.04 -0.14 -25.74
N TYR A 59 18.13 -0.72 -26.22
CA TYR A 59 19.45 -0.10 -26.10
C TYR A 59 19.67 1.07 -27.08
N LYS A 60 18.81 1.24 -28.09
CA LYS A 60 18.97 2.28 -29.12
C LYS A 60 19.05 3.71 -28.55
N THR A 61 18.28 3.99 -27.51
CA THR A 61 18.16 5.31 -26.87
C THR A 61 19.06 5.45 -25.66
N ALA A 62 19.81 4.41 -25.30
CA ALA A 62 20.73 4.47 -24.19
C ALA A 62 21.99 5.24 -24.58
N ASP A 63 22.46 6.10 -23.70
CA ASP A 63 23.73 6.81 -23.88
C ASP A 63 24.91 5.82 -23.95
N ASN A 64 24.83 4.72 -23.20
CA ASN A 64 25.82 3.65 -23.19
C ASN A 64 25.16 2.27 -23.41
N PRO A 65 24.85 1.91 -24.67
CA PRO A 65 24.18 0.63 -24.99
C PRO A 65 25.07 -0.58 -24.67
N THR A 66 26.39 -0.43 -24.79
CA THR A 66 27.36 -1.51 -24.51
C THR A 66 27.33 -1.90 -23.04
N PHE A 67 27.29 -0.93 -22.14
CA PHE A 67 27.17 -1.19 -20.70
C PHE A 67 25.91 -1.98 -20.35
N LEU A 68 24.76 -1.60 -20.90
CA LEU A 68 23.49 -2.29 -20.65
C LEU A 68 23.47 -3.70 -21.24
N ARG A 69 24.09 -3.92 -22.40
CA ARG A 69 24.28 -5.26 -22.98
C ARG A 69 25.18 -6.15 -22.13
N ILE A 70 26.26 -5.60 -21.56
CA ILE A 70 27.14 -6.32 -20.63
C ILE A 70 26.36 -6.72 -19.37
N CYS A 71 25.60 -5.79 -18.79
CA CYS A 71 24.71 -6.04 -17.65
C CYS A 71 23.75 -7.21 -17.94
N PHE A 72 23.16 -7.23 -19.15
CA PHE A 72 22.25 -8.29 -19.57
C PHE A 72 22.97 -9.63 -19.66
N ALA A 73 24.12 -9.69 -20.34
CA ALA A 73 24.92 -10.90 -20.49
C ALA A 73 25.39 -11.45 -19.13
N VAL A 74 25.84 -10.58 -18.23
CA VAL A 74 26.24 -10.95 -16.86
C VAL A 74 25.06 -11.53 -16.09
N SER A 75 23.88 -10.89 -16.13
CA SER A 75 22.68 -11.38 -15.42
C SER A 75 22.28 -12.80 -15.85
N TRP A 76 22.36 -13.11 -17.14
CA TRP A 76 22.07 -14.44 -17.69
C TRP A 76 23.14 -15.47 -17.39
N THR A 77 24.41 -15.06 -17.41
CA THR A 77 25.52 -15.95 -17.00
C THR A 77 25.37 -16.37 -15.53
N LEU A 78 25.04 -15.42 -14.66
CA LEU A 78 24.73 -15.70 -13.26
C LEU A 78 23.49 -16.58 -13.12
N ASN A 79 22.41 -16.32 -13.88
CA ASN A 79 21.22 -17.18 -13.85
C ASN A 79 21.52 -18.64 -14.24
N MET A 80 22.41 -18.89 -15.20
CA MET A 80 22.88 -20.24 -15.52
C MET A 80 23.70 -20.86 -14.38
N LEU A 81 24.56 -20.08 -13.74
CA LEU A 81 25.35 -20.51 -12.58
C LEU A 81 24.45 -20.90 -11.40
N TRP A 82 23.39 -20.13 -11.14
CA TRP A 82 22.38 -20.45 -10.13
C TRP A 82 21.83 -21.88 -10.30
N GLY A 83 21.51 -22.29 -11.54
CA GLY A 83 20.99 -23.63 -11.82
C GLY A 83 21.98 -24.75 -11.43
N VAL A 84 23.28 -24.48 -11.51
CA VAL A 84 24.33 -25.40 -11.08
C VAL A 84 24.50 -25.37 -9.55
N LEU A 85 24.51 -24.17 -8.96
CA LEU A 85 24.71 -23.98 -7.51
C LEU A 85 23.53 -24.50 -6.66
N ASN A 86 22.32 -24.32 -7.15
CA ASN A 86 21.10 -24.79 -6.48
C ASN A 86 20.86 -26.30 -6.71
N ASN A 87 21.69 -26.96 -7.53
CA ASN A 87 21.55 -28.37 -7.80
C ASN A 87 21.76 -29.19 -6.52
N ARG A 88 20.79 -30.04 -6.18
CA ARG A 88 20.81 -30.89 -4.97
C ARG A 88 20.99 -30.14 -3.64
N TRP A 89 20.67 -28.83 -3.57
CA TRP A 89 20.72 -28.05 -2.33
C TRP A 89 22.10 -27.96 -1.64
N LEU A 90 23.18 -28.32 -2.31
CA LEU A 90 24.52 -28.39 -1.71
C LEU A 90 25.08 -26.99 -1.34
N TRP A 91 24.68 -25.95 -2.06
CA TRP A 91 25.23 -24.59 -1.92
C TRP A 91 24.14 -23.51 -1.93
N ILE A 92 23.00 -23.75 -1.25
CA ILE A 92 21.84 -22.85 -1.27
C ILE A 92 22.20 -21.40 -0.91
N ASN A 93 23.09 -21.20 0.06
CA ASN A 93 23.55 -19.88 0.49
C ASN A 93 24.32 -19.15 -0.61
N VAL A 94 25.15 -19.87 -1.37
CA VAL A 94 25.89 -19.31 -2.51
C VAL A 94 24.96 -19.08 -3.69
N ALA A 95 23.98 -19.96 -3.92
CA ALA A 95 22.95 -19.77 -4.93
C ALA A 95 22.11 -18.51 -4.65
N THR A 96 21.76 -18.23 -3.40
CA THR A 96 21.05 -16.99 -3.02
C THR A 96 21.89 -15.74 -3.32
N VAL A 97 23.19 -15.76 -3.02
CA VAL A 97 24.10 -14.65 -3.35
C VAL A 97 24.22 -14.46 -4.86
N ASP A 98 24.37 -15.54 -5.62
CA ASP A 98 24.45 -15.50 -7.08
C ASP A 98 23.17 -14.93 -7.71
N LEU A 99 22.00 -15.32 -7.21
CA LEU A 99 20.72 -14.79 -7.69
C LEU A 99 20.55 -13.30 -7.36
N LEU A 100 21.03 -12.86 -6.18
CA LEU A 100 21.06 -11.44 -5.82
C LEU A 100 21.99 -10.65 -6.75
N LEU A 101 23.17 -11.18 -7.08
CA LEU A 101 24.08 -10.58 -8.05
C LEU A 101 23.44 -10.52 -9.45
N SER A 102 22.69 -11.56 -9.85
CA SER A 102 21.95 -11.56 -11.11
C SER A 102 20.88 -10.45 -11.14
N LEU A 103 20.14 -10.26 -10.04
CA LEU A 103 19.18 -9.16 -9.88
C LEU A 103 19.88 -7.79 -9.98
N LEU A 104 21.00 -7.61 -9.29
CA LEU A 104 21.80 -6.38 -9.35
C LEU A 104 22.35 -6.11 -10.75
N ALA A 105 22.69 -7.15 -11.51
CA ALA A 105 23.16 -7.01 -12.89
C ALA A 105 22.04 -6.59 -13.85
N VAL A 106 20.79 -7.03 -13.65
CA VAL A 106 19.66 -6.59 -14.51
C VAL A 106 19.08 -5.23 -14.07
N ALA A 107 19.29 -4.82 -12.82
CA ALA A 107 18.72 -3.58 -12.26
C ALA A 107 19.04 -2.30 -13.06
N PRO A 108 20.27 -2.03 -13.55
CA PRO A 108 20.55 -0.85 -14.36
C PRO A 108 19.69 -0.77 -15.63
N ILE A 109 19.42 -1.92 -16.25
CA ILE A 109 18.59 -2.00 -17.46
C ILE A 109 17.14 -1.72 -17.11
N TYR A 110 16.65 -2.29 -15.99
CA TYR A 110 15.30 -2.03 -15.51
C TYR A 110 15.10 -0.54 -15.17
N LEU A 111 16.02 0.06 -14.43
CA LEU A 111 15.96 1.46 -14.04
C LEU A 111 15.98 2.39 -15.26
N PHE A 112 16.81 2.07 -16.26
CA PHE A 112 16.80 2.76 -17.55
C PHE A 112 15.41 2.70 -18.21
N LEU A 113 14.78 1.53 -18.25
CA LEU A 113 13.44 1.37 -18.82
C LEU A 113 12.34 2.10 -18.02
N THR A 114 12.48 2.22 -16.71
CA THR A 114 11.51 2.98 -15.88
C THR A 114 11.67 4.49 -16.04
N ARG A 115 12.89 4.97 -16.31
CA ARG A 115 13.15 6.40 -16.55
C ARG A 115 12.73 6.84 -17.94
N GLU A 116 12.97 6.00 -18.95
CA GLU A 116 12.53 6.25 -20.31
C GLU A 116 11.01 6.01 -20.40
N SER A 117 10.22 7.00 -19.99
CA SER A 117 8.77 6.97 -20.24
C SER A 117 8.57 6.82 -21.75
N LEU A 118 7.99 5.69 -22.18
CA LEU A 118 7.63 5.51 -23.57
C LEU A 118 6.60 6.57 -23.93
N ASP A 119 7.04 7.63 -24.58
CA ASP A 119 6.16 8.70 -25.00
C ASP A 119 5.09 8.13 -25.92
N SER A 120 3.84 8.12 -25.44
CA SER A 120 2.70 7.58 -26.17
C SER A 120 2.42 8.36 -27.46
N ARG A 121 3.05 9.53 -27.62
CA ARG A 121 3.04 10.37 -28.82
C ARG A 121 3.83 9.75 -29.99
N VAL A 122 4.74 8.81 -29.75
CA VAL A 122 5.55 8.18 -30.81
C VAL A 122 4.91 6.84 -31.25
N PRO A 123 4.46 6.68 -32.51
CA PRO A 123 3.74 5.48 -32.98
C PRO A 123 4.52 4.16 -32.89
N SER A 124 5.85 4.21 -32.82
CA SER A 124 6.73 3.04 -32.72
C SER A 124 6.95 2.53 -31.28
N SER A 125 6.44 3.25 -30.27
CA SER A 125 6.66 2.98 -28.83
C SER A 125 6.15 1.60 -28.39
N TRP A 126 4.94 1.21 -28.81
CA TRP A 126 4.34 -0.09 -28.42
C TRP A 126 5.06 -1.28 -29.06
N ARG A 127 5.58 -1.13 -30.29
CA ARG A 127 6.34 -2.18 -30.98
C ARG A 127 7.65 -2.44 -30.25
N ARG A 128 8.35 -1.37 -29.87
CA ARG A 128 9.58 -1.44 -29.07
C ARG A 128 9.33 -2.07 -27.70
N TYR A 129 8.20 -1.71 -27.07
CA TYR A 129 7.80 -2.29 -25.79
C TYR A 129 7.63 -3.81 -25.89
N LEU A 130 6.82 -4.28 -26.85
CA LEU A 130 6.52 -5.70 -27.02
C LEU A 130 7.74 -6.50 -27.48
N ALA A 131 8.56 -5.92 -28.36
CA ALA A 131 9.72 -6.59 -28.96
C ALA A 131 10.90 -6.74 -28.00
N SER A 132 11.02 -5.88 -26.98
CA SER A 132 12.26 -5.78 -26.19
C SER A 132 12.02 -5.43 -24.72
N ALA A 133 11.30 -4.32 -24.41
CA ALA A 133 11.17 -3.85 -23.02
C ALA A 133 10.37 -4.80 -22.12
N LEU A 134 9.31 -5.42 -22.63
CA LEU A 134 8.45 -6.35 -21.89
C LEU A 134 9.25 -7.54 -21.35
N ALA A 135 10.19 -8.06 -22.14
CA ALA A 135 11.04 -9.20 -21.77
C ALA A 135 11.88 -8.88 -20.52
N ILE A 136 12.55 -7.73 -20.52
CA ILE A 136 13.41 -7.30 -19.42
C ILE A 136 12.57 -6.99 -18.17
N ARG A 137 11.43 -6.29 -18.32
CA ARG A 137 10.53 -6.00 -17.19
C ARG A 137 10.01 -7.27 -16.53
N MET A 138 9.59 -8.26 -17.33
CA MET A 138 9.09 -9.53 -16.80
C MET A 138 10.21 -10.36 -16.16
N TYR A 139 11.40 -10.40 -16.76
CA TYR A 139 12.56 -11.06 -16.18
C TYR A 139 12.95 -10.44 -14.84
N PHE A 140 13.14 -9.12 -14.80
CA PHE A 140 13.45 -8.38 -13.57
C PHE A 140 12.41 -8.62 -12.47
N ALA A 141 11.12 -8.54 -12.82
CA ALA A 141 10.04 -8.76 -11.88
C ALA A 141 10.06 -10.15 -11.23
N TRP A 142 10.27 -11.20 -12.02
CA TRP A 142 10.36 -12.55 -11.48
C TRP A 142 11.65 -12.76 -10.69
N MET A 143 12.76 -12.13 -11.08
CA MET A 143 14.01 -12.15 -10.31
C MET A 143 13.83 -11.56 -8.91
N CYS A 144 13.08 -10.47 -8.75
CA CYS A 144 12.72 -9.94 -7.43
C CYS A 144 12.02 -11.01 -6.57
N ALA A 145 11.02 -11.69 -7.12
CA ALA A 145 10.31 -12.77 -6.41
C ALA A 145 11.25 -13.94 -6.08
N ALA A 146 12.08 -14.36 -7.03
CA ALA A 146 12.99 -15.48 -6.87
C ALA A 146 14.07 -15.20 -5.82
N VAL A 147 14.57 -13.97 -5.71
CA VAL A 147 15.52 -13.56 -4.66
C VAL A 147 14.88 -13.64 -3.28
N VAL A 148 13.65 -13.15 -3.11
CA VAL A 148 12.91 -13.27 -1.83
C VAL A 148 12.71 -14.73 -1.45
N LEU A 149 12.36 -15.58 -2.41
CA LEU A 149 12.22 -17.02 -2.19
C LEU A 149 13.55 -17.65 -1.78
N CYS A 150 14.62 -17.43 -2.54
CA CYS A 150 15.97 -17.97 -2.26
C CYS A 150 16.49 -17.52 -0.89
N PHE A 151 16.30 -16.25 -0.55
CA PHE A 151 16.64 -15.72 0.77
C PHE A 151 15.89 -16.44 1.89
N THR A 152 14.58 -16.71 1.69
CA THR A 152 13.80 -17.50 2.63
C THR A 152 14.32 -18.94 2.75
N MET A 153 14.74 -19.56 1.64
CA MET A 153 15.35 -20.90 1.65
C MET A 153 16.63 -20.92 2.50
N THR A 154 17.49 -19.93 2.30
CA THR A 154 18.73 -19.73 3.07
C THR A 154 18.45 -19.55 4.56
N LEU A 155 17.45 -18.74 4.93
CA LEU A 155 17.06 -18.57 6.33
C LEU A 155 16.56 -19.89 6.95
N GLN A 156 15.76 -20.67 6.22
CA GLN A 156 15.26 -21.96 6.69
C GLN A 156 16.40 -22.99 6.85
N ASP A 157 17.36 -23.00 5.92
CA ASP A 157 18.56 -23.84 5.99
C ASP A 157 19.40 -23.52 7.23
N PHE A 158 19.69 -22.23 7.47
CA PHE A 158 20.41 -21.79 8.67
C PHE A 158 19.67 -22.09 9.97
N HIS A 159 18.33 -22.00 9.96
CA HIS A 159 17.51 -22.30 11.12
C HIS A 159 17.44 -23.82 11.41
N GLY A 160 17.67 -24.67 10.40
CA GLY A 160 17.62 -26.14 10.53
C GLY A 160 16.21 -26.72 10.72
N ALA A 161 15.17 -25.88 10.66
CA ALA A 161 13.77 -26.22 10.79
C ALA A 161 12.90 -25.19 10.06
N TYR A 162 11.60 -25.47 9.88
CA TYR A 162 10.66 -24.49 9.34
C TYR A 162 10.68 -23.18 10.15
N LEU A 163 10.64 -22.06 9.44
CA LEU A 163 10.64 -20.73 10.04
C LEU A 163 9.29 -20.44 10.73
N PRO A 164 9.26 -19.54 11.73
CA PRO A 164 8.00 -19.08 12.30
C PRO A 164 7.20 -18.26 11.27
N PHE A 165 5.86 -18.31 11.37
CA PHE A 165 4.94 -17.60 10.48
C PHE A 165 5.34 -16.13 10.21
N GLY A 166 5.76 -15.40 11.24
CA GLY A 166 6.11 -13.98 11.11
C GLY A 166 7.23 -13.72 10.10
N VAL A 167 8.20 -14.62 9.96
CA VAL A 167 9.29 -14.48 8.98
C VAL A 167 8.76 -14.67 7.57
N TYR A 168 7.94 -15.70 7.33
CA TYR A 168 7.31 -15.89 6.02
C TYR A 168 6.38 -14.73 5.65
N ALA A 169 5.56 -14.26 6.59
CA ALA A 169 4.67 -13.12 6.36
C ALA A 169 5.46 -11.85 6.00
N MET A 170 6.60 -11.61 6.64
CA MET A 170 7.49 -10.50 6.29
C MET A 170 8.05 -10.62 4.87
N MET A 171 8.37 -11.82 4.41
CA MET A 171 8.85 -12.06 3.04
C MET A 171 7.75 -11.85 1.99
N VAL A 172 6.50 -12.26 2.28
CA VAL A 172 5.34 -11.96 1.42
C VAL A 172 5.11 -10.45 1.36
N ALA A 173 5.09 -9.77 2.52
CA ALA A 173 4.92 -8.33 2.58
C ALA A 173 6.02 -7.58 1.81
N LEU A 174 7.28 -8.01 1.93
CA LEU A 174 8.39 -7.44 1.16
C LEU A 174 8.16 -7.57 -0.35
N LEU A 175 7.69 -8.73 -0.81
CA LEU A 175 7.39 -8.96 -2.23
C LEU A 175 6.26 -8.03 -2.72
N VAL A 176 5.21 -7.84 -1.92
CA VAL A 176 4.10 -6.91 -2.21
C VAL A 176 4.59 -5.47 -2.27
N VAL A 177 5.44 -5.06 -1.32
CA VAL A 177 6.01 -3.70 -1.30
C VAL A 177 6.86 -3.45 -2.54
N ILE A 178 7.73 -4.38 -2.94
CA ILE A 178 8.50 -4.27 -4.19
C ILE A 178 7.56 -4.10 -5.40
N ALA A 179 6.48 -4.88 -5.46
CA ALA A 179 5.48 -4.77 -6.52
C ALA A 179 4.81 -3.39 -6.55
N LEU A 180 4.35 -2.91 -5.39
CA LEU A 180 3.71 -1.61 -5.26
C LEU A 180 4.66 -0.48 -5.66
N ILE A 181 5.93 -0.51 -5.22
CA ILE A 181 6.93 0.48 -5.61
C ILE A 181 7.11 0.53 -7.13
N GLY A 182 7.28 -0.63 -7.76
CA GLY A 182 7.44 -0.72 -9.21
C GLY A 182 6.19 -0.25 -9.98
N VAL A 183 4.99 -0.54 -9.48
CA VAL A 183 3.72 -0.07 -10.07
C VAL A 183 3.52 1.43 -9.93
N ILE A 184 3.81 1.98 -8.74
CA ILE A 184 3.52 3.38 -8.37
C ILE A 184 4.62 4.31 -8.88
N TYR A 185 5.87 4.07 -8.48
CA TYR A 185 7.00 4.93 -8.80
C TYR A 185 7.68 4.53 -10.10
N GLY A 186 7.82 3.22 -10.36
CA GLY A 186 8.40 2.70 -11.59
C GLY A 186 7.46 2.75 -12.81
N ASN A 187 6.20 3.14 -12.60
CA ASN A 187 5.16 3.15 -13.62
C ASN A 187 4.99 1.81 -14.36
N ASP A 188 5.36 0.69 -13.74
CA ASP A 188 5.42 -0.61 -14.38
C ASP A 188 4.30 -1.53 -13.90
N PRO A 189 3.27 -1.81 -14.71
CA PRO A 189 2.26 -2.80 -14.32
C PRO A 189 2.79 -4.24 -14.36
N VAL A 190 3.87 -4.54 -15.10
CA VAL A 190 4.38 -5.91 -15.31
C VAL A 190 4.91 -6.48 -14.02
N ILE A 191 5.66 -5.70 -13.24
CA ILE A 191 6.17 -6.16 -11.93
C ILE A 191 5.04 -6.51 -10.97
N GLY A 192 3.98 -5.70 -10.94
CA GLY A 192 2.76 -5.99 -10.21
C GLY A 192 2.10 -7.29 -10.67
N LEU A 193 1.92 -7.48 -11.98
CA LEU A 193 1.28 -8.68 -12.55
C LEU A 193 2.05 -9.96 -12.23
N VAL A 194 3.39 -9.92 -12.30
CA VAL A 194 4.24 -11.06 -11.99
C VAL A 194 4.16 -11.43 -10.50
N VAL A 195 4.11 -10.44 -9.62
CA VAL A 195 3.92 -10.69 -8.18
C VAL A 195 2.52 -11.21 -7.90
N VAL A 196 1.47 -10.67 -8.53
CA VAL A 196 0.10 -11.22 -8.45
C VAL A 196 0.09 -12.68 -8.90
N TRP A 197 0.77 -13.03 -10.00
CA TRP A 197 0.90 -14.40 -10.47
C TRP A 197 1.54 -15.32 -9.41
N ALA A 198 2.64 -14.87 -8.78
CA ALA A 198 3.28 -15.62 -7.69
C ALA A 198 2.35 -15.79 -6.48
N LEU A 199 1.66 -14.73 -6.05
CA LEU A 199 0.75 -14.76 -4.92
C LEU A 199 -0.47 -15.66 -5.19
N VAL A 200 -1.05 -15.62 -6.39
CA VAL A 200 -2.12 -16.54 -6.81
C VAL A 200 -1.61 -17.98 -6.81
N GLY A 201 -0.37 -18.21 -7.27
CA GLY A 201 0.29 -19.50 -7.18
C GLY A 201 0.46 -20.00 -5.74
N LEU A 202 0.77 -19.11 -4.79
CA LEU A 202 0.86 -19.43 -3.37
C LEU A 202 -0.53 -19.75 -2.78
N ALA A 203 -1.51 -18.90 -3.04
CA ALA A 203 -2.89 -19.07 -2.57
C ALA A 203 -3.54 -20.37 -3.05
N ALA A 204 -3.26 -20.80 -4.28
CA ALA A 204 -3.83 -22.00 -4.88
C ALA A 204 -3.00 -23.28 -4.66
N LYS A 205 -1.85 -23.18 -3.97
CA LYS A 205 -0.97 -24.32 -3.68
C LYS A 205 -1.71 -25.38 -2.86
N LYS A 206 -1.54 -26.66 -3.22
CA LYS A 206 -2.11 -27.78 -2.47
C LYS A 206 -0.99 -28.72 -2.08
N ILE A 207 -0.65 -28.71 -0.80
CA ILE A 207 0.44 -29.52 -0.26
C ILE A 207 0.15 -29.85 1.21
N THR A 208 0.69 -30.97 1.68
CA THR A 208 0.52 -31.42 3.08
C THR A 208 1.85 -31.34 3.79
N LEU A 209 1.93 -30.46 4.79
CA LEU A 209 3.13 -30.25 5.61
C LEU A 209 2.95 -30.84 7.01
N PRO A 210 4.04 -31.21 7.70
CA PRO A 210 3.96 -31.80 9.03
C PRO A 210 3.60 -30.77 10.12
N GLY A 211 2.68 -31.16 11.01
CA GLY A 211 2.36 -30.46 12.27
C GLY A 211 1.91 -29.01 12.08
N ASP A 212 2.43 -28.12 12.93
CA ASP A 212 2.14 -26.67 12.95
C ASP A 212 2.59 -25.93 11.67
N THR A 213 3.33 -26.59 10.79
CA THR A 213 3.72 -26.03 9.49
C THR A 213 2.53 -25.97 8.53
N GLN A 214 1.58 -26.89 8.66
CA GLN A 214 0.36 -26.89 7.84
C GLN A 214 -0.50 -25.66 8.15
N THR A 215 -0.67 -25.33 9.43
CA THR A 215 -1.41 -24.14 9.85
C THR A 215 -0.69 -22.86 9.40
N THR A 216 0.64 -22.85 9.48
CA THR A 216 1.47 -21.76 8.94
C THR A 216 1.25 -21.55 7.43
N LEU A 217 1.20 -22.63 6.65
CA LEU A 217 0.90 -22.56 5.21
C LEU A 217 -0.50 -22.00 4.96
N GLU A 218 -1.52 -22.47 5.67
CA GLU A 218 -2.89 -21.98 5.53
C GLU A 218 -3.00 -20.47 5.80
N TRP A 219 -2.27 -19.95 6.78
CA TRP A 219 -2.23 -18.50 7.03
C TRP A 219 -1.50 -17.74 5.93
N LEU A 220 -0.42 -18.29 5.37
CA LEU A 220 0.27 -17.69 4.23
C LEU A 220 -0.61 -17.69 2.97
N GLN A 221 -1.45 -18.70 2.80
CA GLN A 221 -2.42 -18.74 1.71
C GLN A 221 -3.50 -17.68 1.89
N ALA A 222 -4.02 -17.51 3.11
CA ALA A 222 -4.97 -16.44 3.42
C ALA A 222 -4.37 -15.04 3.19
N ALA A 223 -3.12 -14.83 3.63
CA ALA A 223 -2.32 -13.64 3.35
C ALA A 223 -2.22 -13.36 1.84
N ALA A 224 -1.81 -14.37 1.06
CA ALA A 224 -1.71 -14.24 -0.39
C ALA A 224 -3.05 -13.92 -1.09
N VAL A 225 -4.17 -14.44 -0.56
CA VAL A 225 -5.54 -14.13 -1.03
C VAL A 225 -5.90 -12.65 -0.81
N VAL A 226 -5.35 -11.99 0.21
CA VAL A 226 -5.51 -10.54 0.43
C VAL A 226 -4.54 -9.74 -0.44
N ALA A 227 -3.27 -10.12 -0.42
CA ALA A 227 -2.19 -9.38 -1.05
C ALA A 227 -2.35 -9.29 -2.58
N ALA A 228 -2.76 -10.37 -3.25
CA ALA A 228 -2.92 -10.39 -4.70
C ALA A 228 -3.96 -9.36 -5.20
N PRO A 229 -5.19 -9.30 -4.67
CA PRO A 229 -6.14 -8.24 -4.98
C PRO A 229 -5.65 -6.83 -4.67
N VAL A 230 -4.93 -6.61 -3.56
CA VAL A 230 -4.36 -5.27 -3.24
C VAL A 230 -3.47 -4.79 -4.38
N VAL A 231 -2.50 -5.60 -4.80
CA VAL A 231 -1.60 -5.26 -5.92
C VAL A 231 -2.39 -5.12 -7.23
N GLY A 232 -3.33 -6.04 -7.51
CA GLY A 232 -4.16 -6.00 -8.71
C GLY A 232 -5.00 -4.73 -8.84
N VAL A 233 -5.67 -4.32 -7.76
CA VAL A 233 -6.46 -3.08 -7.73
C VAL A 233 -5.56 -1.86 -7.89
N MET A 234 -4.39 -1.83 -7.23
CA MET A 234 -3.43 -0.73 -7.38
C MET A 234 -2.92 -0.61 -8.83
N ILE A 235 -2.70 -1.71 -9.55
CA ILE A 235 -2.36 -1.66 -10.98
C ILE A 235 -3.46 -0.95 -11.78
N VAL A 236 -4.73 -1.33 -11.57
CA VAL A 236 -5.88 -0.74 -12.28
C VAL A 236 -5.99 0.75 -11.96
N ILE A 237 -5.87 1.12 -10.70
CA ILE A 237 -5.95 2.52 -10.25
C ILE A 237 -4.80 3.34 -10.85
N SER A 238 -3.55 2.85 -10.79
CA SER A 238 -2.40 3.54 -11.37
C SER A 238 -2.52 3.70 -12.88
N LEU A 239 -3.04 2.70 -13.60
CA LEU A 239 -3.32 2.82 -15.03
C LEU A 239 -4.42 3.84 -15.33
N PHE A 240 -5.50 3.83 -14.54
CA PHE A 240 -6.61 4.76 -14.72
C PHE A 240 -6.20 6.20 -14.41
N HIS A 241 -5.46 6.41 -13.32
CA HIS A 241 -4.92 7.72 -12.95
C HIS A 241 -4.05 8.31 -14.06
N ARG A 242 -3.16 7.50 -14.65
CA ARG A 242 -2.36 7.90 -15.82
C ARG A 242 -3.20 8.25 -17.04
N TYR A 243 -4.18 7.41 -17.35
CA TYR A 243 -5.09 7.67 -18.47
C TYR A 243 -5.84 9.00 -18.29
N LEU A 244 -6.29 9.29 -17.07
CA LEU A 244 -6.94 10.57 -16.75
C LEU A 244 -5.97 11.75 -16.84
N ALA A 245 -4.75 11.63 -16.29
CA ALA A 245 -3.73 12.66 -16.36
C ALA A 245 -3.37 13.01 -17.81
N ASP A 246 -3.12 12.00 -18.67
CA ASP A 246 -2.86 12.19 -20.10
C ASP A 246 -4.04 12.87 -20.81
N ARG A 247 -5.28 12.48 -20.49
CA ARG A 247 -6.48 13.04 -21.12
C ARG A 247 -6.74 14.48 -20.69
N LEU A 248 -6.49 14.81 -19.42
CA LEU A 248 -6.63 16.16 -18.89
C LEU A 248 -5.51 17.08 -19.40
N GLY A 249 -4.26 16.61 -19.46
CA GLY A 249 -3.15 17.33 -20.08
C GLY A 249 -3.45 17.67 -21.54
N ARG A 250 -3.93 16.71 -22.35
CA ARG A 250 -4.37 16.98 -23.73
C ARG A 250 -5.45 18.04 -23.83
N ARG A 251 -6.35 18.15 -22.84
CA ARG A 251 -7.43 19.14 -22.81
C ARG A 251 -6.92 20.53 -22.39
N ASN A 252 -5.89 20.59 -21.55
CA ASN A 252 -5.25 21.83 -21.14
C ASN A 252 -4.37 22.40 -22.25
N ASP A 253 -3.56 21.58 -22.93
CA ASP A 253 -2.77 21.99 -24.11
C ASP A 253 -3.68 22.60 -25.19
N SER A 254 -4.79 21.93 -25.50
CA SER A 254 -5.77 22.43 -26.49
C SER A 254 -6.58 23.64 -26.02
N ARG A 255 -6.61 23.94 -24.73
CA ARG A 255 -7.19 25.18 -24.16
C ARG A 255 -6.17 26.32 -24.08
N LEU A 256 -4.88 26.03 -23.96
CA LEU A 256 -3.81 27.03 -23.96
C LEU A 256 -3.52 27.52 -25.38
N ASP A 257 -3.74 26.67 -26.39
CA ASP A 257 -3.73 27.06 -27.82
C ASP A 257 -4.98 27.87 -28.24
N ALA A 258 -6.10 27.72 -27.53
CA ALA A 258 -7.33 28.48 -27.73
C ALA A 258 -7.39 29.63 -26.71
N GLY A 259 -6.74 30.75 -27.04
CA GLY A 259 -6.46 31.87 -26.13
C GLY A 259 -7.65 32.48 -25.40
N ASP A 260 -8.03 31.87 -24.27
CA ASP A 260 -8.92 32.44 -23.26
C ASP A 260 -8.21 32.43 -21.90
N LEU A 261 -7.29 33.38 -21.72
CA LEU A 261 -6.75 33.74 -20.41
C LEU A 261 -7.73 34.70 -19.72
N GLU A 262 -8.97 34.26 -19.46
CA GLU A 262 -9.86 35.01 -18.58
C GLU A 262 -9.50 34.76 -17.11
N MET A 263 -8.79 35.76 -16.63
CA MET A 263 -8.39 36.07 -15.27
C MET A 263 -9.62 36.08 -14.32
N MET A 264 -10.04 34.92 -13.81
CA MET A 264 -10.86 34.88 -12.60
C MET A 264 -9.97 35.13 -11.38
N LYS A 265 -9.82 36.40 -11.03
CA LYS A 265 -9.46 36.81 -9.67
C LYS A 265 -10.42 36.14 -8.68
N PRO A 266 -9.96 35.58 -7.56
CA PRO A 266 -10.87 35.30 -6.46
C PRO A 266 -11.49 36.64 -6.02
N LEU A 267 -12.79 36.75 -6.25
CA LEU A 267 -13.63 37.80 -5.68
C LEU A 267 -13.42 37.79 -4.17
N GLY A 268 -13.18 38.99 -3.63
CA GLY A 268 -12.64 39.21 -2.30
C GLY A 268 -13.33 38.44 -1.18
N ALA A 269 -12.53 38.15 -0.16
CA ALA A 269 -12.94 37.66 1.15
C ALA A 269 -14.17 38.44 1.63
N PHE A 270 -15.35 37.83 1.48
CA PHE A 270 -16.53 38.25 2.22
C PHE A 270 -16.34 37.74 3.64
N GLN A 271 -15.79 38.60 4.50
CA GLN A 271 -15.80 38.41 5.95
C GLN A 271 -17.27 38.28 6.38
N GLN A 272 -17.78 37.04 6.45
CA GLN A 272 -19.09 36.81 7.05
C GLN A 272 -18.94 36.95 8.56
N PRO A 273 -19.88 37.63 9.24
CA PRO A 273 -19.89 37.67 10.69
C PRO A 273 -19.94 36.24 11.25
N ILE A 274 -19.20 35.98 12.32
CA ILE A 274 -19.17 34.70 13.05
C ILE A 274 -20.61 34.23 13.23
N GLY A 275 -21.01 33.23 12.45
CA GLY A 275 -22.40 32.86 12.30
C GLY A 275 -22.91 32.05 13.49
N SER A 276 -24.21 32.12 13.75
CA SER A 276 -24.96 31.23 14.67
C SER A 276 -24.56 29.73 14.54
N LEU A 277 -24.12 29.31 13.35
CA LEU A 277 -23.68 27.94 13.06
C LEU A 277 -22.38 27.52 13.75
N SER A 278 -21.40 28.41 13.97
CA SER A 278 -20.16 28.05 14.67
C SER A 278 -20.44 27.77 16.16
N PHE A 279 -21.32 28.55 16.77
CA PHE A 279 -21.83 28.29 18.13
C PHE A 279 -22.68 27.03 18.19
N LEU A 280 -23.49 26.76 17.16
CA LEU A 280 -24.23 25.50 17.05
C LEU A 280 -23.28 24.29 17.01
N ASN A 281 -22.22 24.35 16.20
CA ASN A 281 -21.20 23.29 16.12
C ASN A 281 -20.52 23.04 17.46
N ALA A 282 -20.21 24.10 18.21
CA ALA A 282 -19.68 23.97 19.57
C ALA A 282 -20.68 23.30 20.52
N GLY A 283 -21.93 23.73 20.51
CA GLY A 283 -22.99 23.11 21.32
C GLY A 283 -23.21 21.63 20.97
N LEU A 284 -23.23 21.30 19.68
CA LEU A 284 -23.38 19.93 19.18
C LEU A 284 -22.18 19.05 19.50
N LEU A 285 -20.95 19.57 19.41
CA LEU A 285 -19.74 18.83 19.78
C LEU A 285 -19.72 18.54 21.29
N VAL A 286 -20.08 19.51 22.14
CA VAL A 286 -20.20 19.30 23.59
C VAL A 286 -21.25 18.24 23.89
N LEU A 287 -22.42 18.30 23.23
CA LEU A 287 -23.45 17.29 23.37
C LEU A 287 -22.98 15.90 22.90
N GLN A 288 -22.29 15.83 21.76
CA GLN A 288 -21.70 14.60 21.22
C GLN A 288 -20.73 13.98 22.22
N ALA A 289 -19.80 14.77 22.76
CA ALA A 289 -18.84 14.32 23.74
C ALA A 289 -19.53 13.83 25.03
N ALA A 290 -20.52 14.58 25.54
CA ALA A 290 -21.28 14.20 26.72
C ALA A 290 -22.02 12.86 26.53
N VAL A 291 -22.69 12.67 25.40
CA VAL A 291 -23.38 11.42 25.07
C VAL A 291 -22.38 10.27 24.94
N ASN A 292 -21.25 10.47 24.24
CA ASN A 292 -20.24 9.43 24.07
C ASN A 292 -19.61 9.00 25.38
N ILE A 293 -19.30 9.95 26.27
CA ILE A 293 -18.79 9.66 27.62
C ILE A 293 -19.84 8.90 28.44
N ALA A 294 -21.09 9.34 28.43
CA ALA A 294 -22.17 8.70 29.19
C ALA A 294 -22.42 7.25 28.75
N TYR A 295 -22.31 6.97 27.45
CA TYR A 295 -22.54 5.64 26.88
C TYR A 295 -21.28 4.79 26.68
N ALA A 296 -20.07 5.30 26.98
CA ALA A 296 -18.80 4.61 26.73
C ALA A 296 -18.75 3.19 27.30
N LYS A 297 -19.21 2.99 28.54
CA LYS A 297 -19.26 1.67 29.17
C LYS A 297 -20.17 0.70 28.41
N TYR A 298 -21.36 1.17 28.00
CA TYR A 298 -22.32 0.34 27.27
C TYR A 298 -21.84 0.03 25.86
N PHE A 299 -21.17 0.98 25.21
CA PHE A 299 -20.53 0.77 23.91
C PHE A 299 -19.53 -0.39 23.95
N VAL A 300 -18.59 -0.39 24.90
CA VAL A 300 -17.58 -1.46 25.03
C VAL A 300 -18.23 -2.83 25.33
N LEU A 301 -19.30 -2.85 26.12
CA LEU A 301 -20.05 -4.08 26.38
C LEU A 301 -20.73 -4.61 25.11
N ARG A 302 -21.39 -3.75 24.34
CA ARG A 302 -22.04 -4.13 23.07
C ARG A 302 -21.03 -4.56 22.01
N ALA A 303 -19.87 -3.93 21.94
CA ALA A 303 -18.80 -4.33 21.03
C ALA A 303 -18.33 -5.78 21.27
N ARG A 304 -18.40 -6.28 22.51
CA ARG A 304 -18.10 -7.68 22.84
C ARG A 304 -19.24 -8.64 22.51
N GLU A 305 -20.49 -8.19 22.55
CA GLU A 305 -21.65 -8.99 22.18
C GLU A 305 -21.73 -9.18 20.66
N TYR A 306 -21.49 -8.11 19.91
CA TYR A 306 -21.50 -8.07 18.45
C TYR A 306 -20.11 -8.32 17.86
N GLU A 307 -19.48 -9.39 18.30
CA GLU A 307 -18.10 -9.75 17.94
C GLU A 307 -18.00 -10.18 16.47
N THR A 308 -17.00 -9.65 15.76
CA THR A 308 -16.66 -10.02 14.37
C THR A 308 -15.17 -10.29 14.26
N LEU A 309 -14.74 -11.10 13.27
CA LEU A 309 -13.32 -11.41 13.07
C LEU A 309 -12.45 -10.18 12.73
N ILE A 310 -13.08 -9.08 12.30
CA ILE A 310 -12.41 -7.80 12.00
C ILE A 310 -12.65 -6.73 13.07
N SER A 311 -13.39 -7.04 14.13
CA SER A 311 -13.59 -6.09 15.23
C SER A 311 -12.27 -5.89 15.96
N PRO A 312 -11.78 -4.65 16.16
CA PRO A 312 -10.49 -4.44 16.78
C PRO A 312 -10.51 -4.79 18.28
N ALA A 313 -9.33 -4.96 18.88
CA ALA A 313 -9.19 -5.09 20.32
C ALA A 313 -9.74 -3.85 21.05
N SER A 314 -10.25 -4.03 22.29
CA SER A 314 -10.93 -2.94 23.02
C SER A 314 -10.06 -1.71 23.28
N PHE A 315 -8.73 -1.86 23.33
CA PHE A 315 -7.83 -0.71 23.50
C PHE A 315 -7.84 0.21 22.27
N ALA A 316 -8.16 -0.28 21.07
CA ALA A 316 -8.14 0.53 19.86
C ALA A 316 -9.09 1.72 19.92
N PHE A 317 -10.19 1.58 20.66
CA PHE A 317 -11.20 2.61 20.86
C PHE A 317 -10.69 3.80 21.68
N THR A 318 -9.49 3.75 22.29
CA THR A 318 -8.89 4.92 22.93
C THR A 318 -8.56 6.03 21.94
N ILE A 319 -8.48 5.73 20.64
CA ILE A 319 -8.31 6.74 19.59
C ILE A 319 -9.42 7.79 19.57
N TRP A 320 -10.63 7.47 20.07
CA TRP A 320 -11.71 8.45 20.22
C TRP A 320 -11.34 9.63 21.13
N ILE A 321 -10.48 9.41 22.13
CA ILE A 321 -9.98 10.49 22.99
C ILE A 321 -9.20 11.51 22.15
N LEU A 322 -8.32 11.02 21.27
CA LEU A 322 -7.53 11.85 20.39
C LEU A 322 -8.40 12.55 19.34
N ILE A 323 -9.35 11.84 18.74
CA ILE A 323 -10.30 12.40 17.76
C ILE A 323 -11.10 13.55 18.39
N TYR A 324 -11.71 13.35 19.56
CA TYR A 324 -12.48 14.41 20.22
C TYR A 324 -11.61 15.58 20.66
N ALA A 325 -10.36 15.34 21.09
CA ALA A 325 -9.43 16.43 21.38
C ALA A 325 -9.15 17.27 20.12
N LEU A 326 -8.92 16.64 18.98
CA LEU A 326 -8.69 17.33 17.71
C LEU A 326 -9.95 18.04 17.19
N GLU A 327 -11.13 17.45 17.33
CA GLU A 327 -12.41 18.11 16.99
C GLU A 327 -12.63 19.38 17.83
N VAL A 328 -12.24 19.35 19.11
CA VAL A 328 -12.27 20.55 19.96
C VAL A 328 -11.33 21.62 19.42
N VAL A 329 -10.12 21.26 18.96
CA VAL A 329 -9.20 22.22 18.32
C VAL A 329 -9.83 22.82 17.06
N LEU A 330 -10.45 22.01 16.21
CA LEU A 330 -11.14 22.47 15.00
C LEU A 330 -12.23 23.50 15.33
N VAL A 331 -13.10 23.21 16.30
CA VAL A 331 -14.20 24.10 16.67
C VAL A 331 -13.72 25.36 17.38
N ILE A 332 -12.72 25.25 18.27
CA ILE A 332 -12.12 26.42 18.93
C ILE A 332 -11.47 27.33 17.89
N THR A 333 -10.79 26.77 16.89
CA THR A 333 -10.18 27.54 15.79
C THR A 333 -11.25 28.28 15.01
N ASP A 334 -12.37 27.63 14.65
CA ASP A 334 -13.47 28.32 13.94
C ASP A 334 -14.14 29.43 14.78
N LEU A 335 -14.20 29.27 16.11
CA LEU A 335 -14.79 30.25 17.02
C LEU A 335 -13.90 31.45 17.32
N LEU A 336 -12.63 31.21 17.65
CA LEU A 336 -11.71 32.23 18.17
C LEU A 336 -10.82 32.83 17.07
N TYR A 337 -10.53 32.06 16.03
CA TYR A 337 -9.64 32.42 14.94
C TYR A 337 -10.30 32.11 13.58
N PRO A 338 -11.46 32.73 13.27
CA PRO A 338 -12.23 32.41 12.07
C PRO A 338 -11.43 32.63 10.78
N ASP A 339 -10.48 33.56 10.76
CA ASP A 339 -9.58 33.83 9.62
C ASP A 339 -8.53 32.73 9.40
N SER A 340 -8.25 31.91 10.41
CA SER A 340 -7.34 30.76 10.35
C SER A 340 -8.09 29.42 10.28
N SER A 341 -9.41 29.49 10.13
CA SER A 341 -10.28 28.34 10.03
C SER A 341 -10.31 27.85 8.59
N PHE A 342 -10.40 26.54 8.42
CA PHE A 342 -10.67 25.90 7.12
C PHE A 342 -11.91 26.42 6.39
N TYR A 343 -12.83 27.05 7.11
CA TYR A 343 -14.02 27.65 6.52
C TYR A 343 -13.81 29.10 6.04
N ALA A 344 -12.65 29.73 6.27
CA ALA A 344 -12.42 31.14 5.95
C ALA A 344 -12.40 31.40 4.43
N ASP A 345 -11.60 30.62 3.71
CA ASP A 345 -11.38 30.76 2.26
C ASP A 345 -12.33 29.86 1.45
N ALA A 346 -13.31 29.23 2.11
CA ALA A 346 -14.17 28.28 1.46
C ALA A 346 -15.20 28.94 0.54
N THR A 347 -15.44 28.32 -0.62
CA THR A 347 -16.48 28.79 -1.57
C THR A 347 -17.88 28.70 -0.97
N GLN A 348 -18.12 27.74 -0.07
CA GLN A 348 -19.41 27.48 0.58
C GLN A 348 -19.24 27.18 2.08
N PRO A 349 -18.83 28.18 2.88
CA PRO A 349 -18.41 27.96 4.27
C PRO A 349 -19.58 27.54 5.16
N THR A 350 -20.78 28.08 4.91
CA THR A 350 -22.02 27.73 5.60
C THR A 350 -22.38 26.26 5.42
N GLN A 351 -22.20 25.72 4.22
CA GLN A 351 -22.52 24.31 3.95
C GLN A 351 -21.54 23.38 4.64
N LEU A 352 -20.24 23.70 4.63
CA LEU A 352 -19.23 22.89 5.32
C LEU A 352 -19.42 22.90 6.84
N ARG A 353 -19.77 24.05 7.44
CA ARG A 353 -20.13 24.13 8.86
C ARG A 353 -21.39 23.33 9.18
N ALA A 354 -22.41 23.37 8.32
CA ALA A 354 -23.62 22.57 8.49
C ALA A 354 -23.36 21.06 8.31
N THR A 355 -22.44 20.68 7.42
CA THR A 355 -21.99 19.29 7.26
C THR A 355 -21.30 18.81 8.54
N PHE A 356 -20.48 19.64 9.19
CA PHE A 356 -19.92 19.30 10.50
C PHE A 356 -21.00 19.20 11.60
N ALA A 357 -22.00 20.09 11.63
CA ALA A 357 -23.14 19.91 12.53
C ALA A 357 -23.83 18.56 12.34
N LEU A 358 -24.00 18.15 11.07
CA LEU A 358 -24.59 16.87 10.69
C LEU A 358 -23.74 15.69 11.15
N THR A 359 -22.40 15.75 11.06
CA THR A 359 -21.54 14.68 11.59
C THR A 359 -21.75 14.49 13.08
N CYS A 360 -21.95 15.59 13.85
CA CYS A 360 -22.24 15.47 15.28
C CYS A 360 -23.56 14.78 15.60
N VAL A 361 -24.63 15.16 14.88
CA VAL A 361 -25.94 14.54 15.05
C VAL A 361 -25.91 13.06 14.66
N LEU A 362 -25.25 12.72 13.55
CA LEU A 362 -25.14 11.34 13.08
C LEU A 362 -24.29 10.47 14.02
N ASN A 363 -23.23 11.02 14.61
CA ASN A 363 -22.41 10.32 15.61
C ASN A 363 -23.24 9.97 16.85
N ILE A 364 -23.98 10.94 17.39
CA ILE A 364 -24.90 10.73 18.53
C ILE A 364 -25.95 9.66 18.18
N ALA A 365 -26.60 9.78 17.01
CA ALA A 365 -27.65 8.87 16.58
C ALA A 365 -27.14 7.43 16.42
N TRP A 366 -26.00 7.25 15.75
CA TRP A 366 -25.36 5.94 15.58
C TRP A 366 -25.09 5.28 16.93
N LEU A 367 -24.46 6.00 17.86
CA LEU A 367 -24.08 5.44 19.16
C LEU A 367 -25.30 5.00 19.95
N ILE A 368 -26.33 5.84 20.02
CA ILE A 368 -27.56 5.54 20.76
C ILE A 368 -28.25 4.31 20.17
N LEU A 369 -28.37 4.23 18.84
CA LEU A 369 -28.98 3.09 18.16
C LEU A 369 -28.19 1.80 18.40
N TYR A 370 -26.86 1.88 18.33
CA TYR A 370 -25.99 0.74 18.57
C TYR A 370 -26.13 0.21 20.00
N VAL A 371 -26.08 1.10 20.99
CA VAL A 371 -26.26 0.73 22.41
C VAL A 371 -27.64 0.13 22.67
N LYS A 372 -28.68 0.63 22.00
CA LYS A 372 -30.05 0.13 22.04
C LYS A 372 -30.29 -1.17 21.24
N ARG A 373 -29.25 -1.81 20.70
CA ARG A 373 -29.32 -3.05 19.91
C ARG A 373 -30.00 -2.91 18.54
N HIS A 374 -30.18 -1.70 18.03
CA HIS A 374 -30.65 -1.48 16.67
C HIS A 374 -29.47 -1.44 15.70
N VAL A 375 -28.81 -2.60 15.52
CA VAL A 375 -27.55 -2.73 14.78
C VAL A 375 -27.67 -2.26 13.32
N VAL A 376 -28.68 -2.73 12.59
CA VAL A 376 -28.84 -2.36 11.17
C VAL A 376 -29.05 -0.85 11.02
N ALA A 377 -29.89 -0.25 11.88
CA ALA A 377 -30.11 1.18 11.88
C ALA A 377 -28.84 1.97 12.27
N ALA A 378 -28.07 1.47 13.23
CA ALA A 378 -26.77 2.03 13.56
C ALA A 378 -25.82 1.96 12.36
N THR A 379 -25.74 0.83 11.67
CA THR A 379 -24.91 0.68 10.47
C THR A 379 -25.31 1.68 9.37
N VAL A 380 -26.60 1.97 9.18
CA VAL A 380 -27.02 3.05 8.28
C VAL A 380 -26.51 4.41 8.76
N MET A 381 -26.64 4.73 10.05
CA MET A 381 -26.17 6.01 10.59
C MET A 381 -24.66 6.20 10.51
N ILE A 382 -23.84 5.17 10.75
CA ILE A 382 -22.38 5.28 10.59
C ILE A 382 -21.99 5.44 9.11
N ILE A 383 -22.73 4.84 8.17
CA ILE A 383 -22.49 5.05 6.73
C ILE A 383 -22.84 6.49 6.34
N LEU A 384 -23.95 7.04 6.84
CA LEU A 384 -24.29 8.45 6.62
C LEU A 384 -23.26 9.39 7.24
N LEU A 385 -22.76 9.07 8.45
CA LEU A 385 -21.67 9.80 9.09
C LEU A 385 -20.40 9.76 8.24
N TRP A 386 -20.05 8.58 7.74
CA TRP A 386 -18.92 8.37 6.85
C TRP A 386 -19.03 9.21 5.58
N LEU A 387 -20.22 9.27 4.94
CA LEU A 387 -20.46 10.11 3.77
C LEU A 387 -20.33 11.61 4.07
N ALA A 388 -20.85 12.07 5.22
CA ALA A 388 -20.70 13.47 5.63
C ALA A 388 -19.22 13.83 5.88
N LEU A 389 -18.46 12.94 6.52
CA LEU A 389 -17.03 13.12 6.73
C LEU A 389 -16.23 13.03 5.43
N LEU A 390 -16.63 12.18 4.48
CA LEU A 390 -16.00 12.09 3.16
C LEU A 390 -16.08 13.44 2.44
N VAL A 391 -17.21 14.14 2.50
CA VAL A 391 -17.36 15.47 1.90
C VAL A 391 -16.36 16.45 2.51
N LEU A 392 -16.24 16.48 3.84
CA LEU A 392 -15.28 17.35 4.54
C LEU A 392 -13.83 16.99 4.19
N TYR A 393 -13.52 15.70 4.15
CA TYR A 393 -12.19 15.17 3.86
C TYR A 393 -11.74 15.45 2.41
N VAL A 394 -12.60 15.19 1.44
CA VAL A 394 -12.29 15.45 0.02
C VAL A 394 -12.07 16.93 -0.21
N TYR A 395 -12.91 17.77 0.40
CA TYR A 395 -12.69 19.22 0.35
C TYR A 395 -11.33 19.57 0.97
N SER A 396 -10.99 19.08 2.16
CA SER A 396 -9.73 19.42 2.83
C SER A 396 -8.49 19.00 2.06
N VAL A 397 -8.51 17.82 1.44
CA VAL A 397 -7.43 17.37 0.58
C VAL A 397 -7.32 18.22 -0.68
N ASN A 398 -8.45 18.54 -1.32
CA ASN A 398 -8.45 19.34 -2.55
C ASN A 398 -7.99 20.77 -2.28
N ASP A 399 -8.43 21.39 -1.18
CA ASP A 399 -7.98 22.71 -0.76
C ASP A 399 -6.46 22.71 -0.54
N ARG A 400 -5.93 21.76 0.25
CA ARG A 400 -4.48 21.61 0.45
C ARG A 400 -3.70 21.49 -0.85
N ASN A 401 -4.14 20.63 -1.74
CA ASN A 401 -3.45 20.38 -3.01
C ASN A 401 -3.55 21.57 -3.97
N SER A 402 -4.48 22.50 -3.74
CA SER A 402 -4.64 23.72 -4.54
C SER A 402 -3.76 24.88 -4.03
N ARG A 403 -3.22 24.78 -2.81
CA ARG A 403 -2.38 25.84 -2.21
C ARG A 403 -0.93 25.74 -2.72
N ALA A 404 -0.33 26.89 -2.98
CA ALA A 404 1.06 26.98 -3.46
C ALA A 404 2.11 26.62 -2.39
N ALA A 405 1.77 26.78 -1.11
CA ALA A 405 2.65 26.48 0.01
C ALA A 405 1.91 25.70 1.10
N PHE A 406 2.63 24.85 1.83
CA PHE A 406 2.08 24.07 2.93
C PHE A 406 1.94 24.95 4.19
N ASP A 407 0.70 25.19 4.63
CA ASP A 407 0.42 25.88 5.89
C ASP A 407 0.23 24.88 7.04
N TRP A 408 1.25 24.81 7.91
CA TRP A 408 1.27 23.92 9.05
C TRP A 408 0.19 24.24 10.09
N LYS A 409 -0.17 25.52 10.26
CA LYS A 409 -1.18 25.93 11.25
C LYS A 409 -2.55 25.47 10.79
N LEU A 410 -2.90 25.73 9.53
CA LEU A 410 -4.16 25.29 8.94
C LEU A 410 -4.28 23.76 8.91
N TYR A 411 -3.19 23.06 8.58
CA TYR A 411 -3.13 21.60 8.61
C TYR A 411 -3.44 21.04 10.00
N VAL A 412 -2.71 21.48 11.03
CA VAL A 412 -2.89 20.95 12.40
C VAL A 412 -4.24 21.33 13.00
N CYS A 413 -4.70 22.56 12.77
CA CYS A 413 -5.90 23.07 13.42
C CYS A 413 -7.19 22.62 12.72
N SER A 414 -7.13 22.30 11.42
CA SER A 414 -8.34 22.01 10.65
C SER A 414 -8.33 20.70 9.88
N GLU A 415 -7.28 20.42 9.11
CA GLU A 415 -7.25 19.23 8.25
C GLU A 415 -7.01 17.95 9.05
N LEU A 416 -6.07 17.98 9.98
CA LEU A 416 -5.67 16.85 10.82
C LEU A 416 -6.86 16.28 11.62
N PRO A 417 -7.70 17.09 12.29
CA PRO A 417 -8.93 16.61 12.92
C PRO A 417 -9.86 15.85 11.96
N ILE A 418 -10.11 16.41 10.78
CA ILE A 418 -11.02 15.82 9.79
C ILE A 418 -10.45 14.52 9.24
N ALA A 419 -9.17 14.52 8.87
CA ALA A 419 -8.44 13.36 8.35
C ALA A 419 -8.46 12.19 9.35
N MET A 420 -8.10 12.46 10.61
CA MET A 420 -8.08 11.42 11.64
C MET A 420 -9.48 10.87 11.93
N TYR A 421 -10.48 11.73 12.01
CA TYR A 421 -11.86 11.32 12.25
C TYR A 421 -12.42 10.48 11.09
N PHE A 422 -12.24 10.95 9.85
CA PHE A 422 -12.67 10.24 8.65
C PHE A 422 -11.98 8.87 8.52
N ALA A 423 -10.67 8.81 8.77
CA ALA A 423 -9.92 7.55 8.72
C ALA A 423 -10.45 6.52 9.71
N TRP A 424 -10.69 6.93 10.96
CA TRP A 424 -11.21 6.01 11.99
C TRP A 424 -12.64 5.56 11.68
N VAL A 425 -13.51 6.48 11.27
CA VAL A 425 -14.89 6.15 10.90
C VAL A 425 -14.94 5.26 9.66
N THR A 426 -13.98 5.38 8.73
CA THR A 426 -13.85 4.43 7.61
C THR A 426 -13.67 3.00 8.10
N MET A 427 -12.79 2.77 9.08
CA MET A 427 -12.60 1.43 9.65
C MET A 427 -13.85 0.93 10.36
N LEU A 428 -14.47 1.79 11.17
CA LEU A 428 -15.71 1.46 11.86
C LEU A 428 -16.86 1.16 10.92
N ALA A 429 -16.99 1.85 9.80
CA ALA A 429 -18.05 1.60 8.82
C ALA A 429 -18.00 0.15 8.30
N PHE A 430 -16.80 -0.37 8.00
CA PHE A 430 -16.62 -1.77 7.58
C PHE A 430 -16.85 -2.76 8.73
N VAL A 431 -16.44 -2.44 9.96
CA VAL A 431 -16.77 -3.27 11.14
C VAL A 431 -18.29 -3.35 11.33
N HIS A 432 -18.99 -2.22 11.26
CA HIS A 432 -20.45 -2.16 11.40
C HIS A 432 -21.19 -2.83 10.25
N LEU A 433 -20.63 -2.79 9.04
CA LEU A 433 -21.15 -3.55 7.91
C LEU A 433 -21.07 -5.06 8.20
N ALA A 434 -19.92 -5.55 8.70
CA ALA A 434 -19.77 -6.94 9.10
C ALA A 434 -20.73 -7.32 10.23
N ILE A 435 -20.89 -6.47 11.26
CA ILE A 435 -21.84 -6.70 12.35
C ILE A 435 -23.27 -6.84 11.81
N ALA A 436 -23.74 -5.91 10.97
CA ALA A 436 -25.10 -5.95 10.43
C ALA A 436 -25.37 -7.19 9.55
N LEU A 437 -24.37 -7.60 8.76
CA LEU A 437 -24.47 -8.81 7.94
C LEU A 437 -24.51 -10.08 8.79
N GLN A 438 -23.74 -10.15 9.89
CA GLN A 438 -23.79 -11.26 10.84
C GLN A 438 -25.13 -11.33 11.57
N ASP A 439 -25.61 -10.19 12.06
CA ASP A 439 -26.88 -10.08 12.78
C ASP A 439 -28.04 -10.55 11.90
N SER A 440 -28.04 -10.17 10.62
CA SER A 440 -29.03 -10.59 9.64
C SER A 440 -28.98 -12.09 9.28
N ARG A 441 -27.80 -12.72 9.38
CA ARG A 441 -27.58 -14.15 9.08
C ARG A 441 -27.68 -15.06 10.30
N HIS A 442 -27.70 -14.49 11.50
CA HIS A 442 -27.55 -15.22 12.77
C HIS A 442 -26.31 -16.15 12.82
N ALA A 443 -25.25 -15.77 12.10
CA ALA A 443 -24.01 -16.54 11.99
C ALA A 443 -22.81 -15.65 11.63
N PHE A 444 -21.59 -16.12 11.89
CA PHE A 444 -20.37 -15.47 11.42
C PHE A 444 -20.30 -15.46 9.88
N LEU A 445 -19.63 -14.45 9.32
CA LEU A 445 -19.39 -14.38 7.88
C LEU A 445 -18.29 -15.37 7.49
N THR A 446 -18.19 -15.65 6.19
CA THR A 446 -17.09 -16.46 5.68
C THR A 446 -15.78 -15.69 5.82
N VAL A 447 -14.68 -16.41 6.00
CA VAL A 447 -13.31 -15.82 6.05
C VAL A 447 -13.07 -14.93 4.83
N THR A 448 -13.50 -15.37 3.65
CA THR A 448 -13.42 -14.60 2.39
C THR A 448 -14.09 -13.23 2.51
N THR A 449 -15.25 -13.11 3.16
CA THR A 449 -15.93 -11.82 3.33
C THR A 449 -15.12 -10.88 4.23
N TYR A 450 -14.59 -11.36 5.37
CA TYR A 450 -13.74 -10.54 6.24
C TYR A 450 -12.45 -10.10 5.56
N VAL A 451 -11.78 -11.04 4.89
CA VAL A 451 -10.60 -10.79 4.05
C VAL A 451 -10.89 -9.71 3.01
N THR A 452 -12.06 -9.77 2.35
CA THR A 452 -12.47 -8.73 1.38
C THR A 452 -12.60 -7.35 2.03
N HIS A 453 -13.17 -7.26 3.24
CA HIS A 453 -13.26 -5.99 3.97
C HIS A 453 -11.86 -5.43 4.30
N LEU A 454 -10.94 -6.28 4.76
CA LEU A 454 -9.55 -5.88 5.04
C LEU A 454 -8.81 -5.43 3.77
N THR A 455 -9.02 -6.11 2.64
CA THR A 455 -8.48 -5.68 1.33
C THR A 455 -8.98 -4.29 0.96
N ILE A 456 -10.29 -4.03 1.07
CA ILE A 456 -10.86 -2.71 0.75
C ILE A 456 -10.29 -1.62 1.66
N ILE A 457 -10.21 -1.87 2.97
CA ILE A 457 -9.58 -0.96 3.94
C ILE A 457 -8.13 -0.66 3.56
N THR A 458 -7.36 -1.68 3.19
CA THR A 458 -5.95 -1.53 2.81
C THR A 458 -5.80 -0.70 1.54
N VAL A 459 -6.64 -0.94 0.54
CA VAL A 459 -6.67 -0.15 -0.70
C VAL A 459 -7.04 1.30 -0.42
N LEU A 460 -8.05 1.57 0.40
CA LEU A 460 -8.43 2.93 0.78
C LEU A 460 -7.30 3.66 1.52
N ALA A 461 -6.58 2.98 2.40
CA ALA A 461 -5.42 3.54 3.08
C ALA A 461 -4.26 3.82 2.11
N LEU A 462 -3.96 2.90 1.19
CA LEU A 462 -2.98 3.13 0.13
C LEU A 462 -3.38 4.33 -0.75
N LEU A 463 -4.66 4.46 -1.10
CA LEU A 463 -5.16 5.59 -1.86
C LEU A 463 -4.94 6.92 -1.13
N ALA A 464 -5.22 6.95 0.18
CA ALA A 464 -5.00 8.14 1.00
C ALA A 464 -3.51 8.50 1.09
N ILE A 465 -2.64 7.52 1.33
CA ILE A 465 -1.18 7.73 1.40
C ILE A 465 -0.62 8.24 0.07
N LEU A 466 -0.99 7.62 -1.04
CA LEU A 466 -0.34 7.82 -2.33
C LEU A 466 -0.93 8.96 -3.15
N TYR A 467 -2.26 9.13 -3.14
CA TYR A 467 -2.93 10.13 -3.97
C TYR A 467 -3.44 11.32 -3.17
N ALA A 468 -3.97 11.09 -1.96
CA ALA A 468 -4.34 12.19 -1.09
C ALA A 468 -3.13 12.81 -0.37
N GLN A 469 -1.96 12.14 -0.38
CA GLN A 469 -0.77 12.54 0.37
C GLN A 469 -1.09 12.71 1.88
N ASP A 470 -1.94 11.82 2.41
CA ASP A 470 -2.35 11.83 3.80
C ASP A 470 -1.78 10.62 4.56
N ALA A 471 -0.65 10.87 5.24
CA ALA A 471 -0.01 9.89 6.09
C ALA A 471 -0.84 9.55 7.35
N ILE A 472 -1.66 10.48 7.84
CA ILE A 472 -2.45 10.28 9.08
C ILE A 472 -3.51 9.22 8.85
N PHE A 473 -4.19 9.25 7.70
CA PHE A 473 -5.11 8.19 7.31
C PHE A 473 -4.42 6.81 7.34
N GLY A 474 -3.20 6.74 6.77
CA GLY A 474 -2.37 5.53 6.80
C GLY A 474 -2.04 5.07 8.21
N LEU A 475 -1.65 5.97 9.11
CA LEU A 475 -1.33 5.65 10.50
C LEU A 475 -2.54 5.15 11.29
N VAL A 476 -3.71 5.76 11.09
CA VAL A 476 -4.97 5.30 11.71
C VAL A 476 -5.35 3.91 11.19
N ALA A 477 -5.16 3.65 9.90
CA ALA A 477 -5.37 2.33 9.31
C ALA A 477 -4.44 1.28 9.94
N ILE A 478 -3.15 1.59 10.08
CA ILE A 478 -2.16 0.72 10.72
C ILE A 478 -2.55 0.45 12.18
N TRP A 479 -2.94 1.48 12.95
CA TRP A 479 -3.42 1.33 14.32
C TRP A 479 -4.59 0.34 14.42
N TYR A 480 -5.60 0.51 13.55
CA TYR A 480 -6.74 -0.40 13.47
C TYR A 480 -6.33 -1.83 13.12
N LEU A 481 -5.51 -2.01 12.08
CA LEU A 481 -5.09 -3.33 11.61
C LEU A 481 -4.23 -4.07 12.64
N ILE A 482 -3.37 -3.36 13.38
CA ILE A 482 -2.62 -3.92 14.53
C ILE A 482 -3.59 -4.33 15.64
N ALA A 483 -4.60 -3.52 15.93
CA ALA A 483 -5.59 -3.89 16.94
C ALA A 483 -6.44 -5.10 16.55
N VAL A 484 -6.69 -5.33 15.26
CA VAL A 484 -7.30 -6.57 14.76
C VAL A 484 -6.33 -7.73 14.89
N SER A 485 -5.08 -7.59 14.43
CA SER A 485 -4.10 -8.68 14.42
C SER A 485 -3.72 -9.18 15.83
N THR A 486 -3.66 -8.27 16.81
CA THR A 486 -3.27 -8.58 18.20
C THR A 486 -4.44 -9.04 19.09
N LYS A 487 -5.67 -9.05 18.57
CA LYS A 487 -6.85 -9.37 19.37
C LYS A 487 -6.96 -10.86 19.68
N HIS A 488 -6.98 -11.23 20.96
CA HIS A 488 -7.22 -12.60 21.38
C HIS A 488 -8.63 -12.79 21.94
N VAL A 489 -9.47 -13.56 21.25
CA VAL A 489 -10.83 -13.94 21.70
C VAL A 489 -10.99 -15.46 21.70
N LYS A 490 -11.67 -15.99 22.71
CA LYS A 490 -12.04 -17.41 22.77
C LYS A 490 -13.27 -17.63 21.88
N LEU A 491 -13.04 -18.03 20.64
CA LEU A 491 -14.07 -18.41 19.68
C LEU A 491 -14.31 -19.94 19.69
N PRO A 492 -15.49 -20.41 19.26
CA PRO A 492 -15.76 -21.83 19.01
C PRO A 492 -14.66 -22.46 18.13
N ALA A 493 -14.33 -23.73 18.35
CA ALA A 493 -13.23 -24.43 17.67
C ALA A 493 -13.29 -24.27 16.13
N ASP A 494 -14.50 -24.33 15.56
CA ASP A 494 -14.75 -24.24 14.12
C ASP A 494 -14.35 -22.87 13.52
N LEU A 495 -14.25 -21.82 14.34
CA LEU A 495 -13.92 -20.45 13.92
C LEU A 495 -12.49 -20.05 14.23
N GLN A 496 -11.75 -20.82 15.02
CA GLN A 496 -10.40 -20.47 15.46
C GLN A 496 -9.41 -20.39 14.29
N ALA A 497 -9.48 -21.35 13.36
CA ALA A 497 -8.64 -21.32 12.16
C ALA A 497 -8.94 -20.08 11.28
N GLY A 498 -10.23 -19.73 11.13
CA GLY A 498 -10.66 -18.55 10.37
C GLY A 498 -10.26 -17.22 11.02
N ASP A 499 -10.42 -17.10 12.34
CA ASP A 499 -9.97 -15.92 13.11
C ASP A 499 -8.47 -15.68 12.92
N MET A 500 -7.68 -16.74 13.09
CA MET A 500 -6.23 -16.66 12.98
C MET A 500 -5.78 -16.24 11.58
N ALA A 501 -6.45 -16.74 10.53
CA ALA A 501 -6.25 -16.28 9.16
C ALA A 501 -6.58 -14.79 8.97
N VAL A 502 -7.72 -14.31 9.48
CA VAL A 502 -8.11 -12.90 9.39
C VAL A 502 -7.13 -11.99 10.13
N ARG A 503 -6.66 -12.41 11.30
CA ARG A 503 -5.66 -11.68 12.10
C ARG A 503 -4.30 -11.62 11.40
N ALA A 504 -3.87 -12.72 10.78
CA ALA A 504 -2.67 -12.78 9.96
C ALA A 504 -2.75 -11.78 8.79
N CYS A 505 -3.86 -11.78 8.06
CA CYS A 505 -4.14 -10.82 6.98
C CYS A 505 -4.09 -9.36 7.47
N ALA A 506 -4.67 -9.07 8.63
CA ALA A 506 -4.64 -7.72 9.20
C ALA A 506 -3.21 -7.27 9.55
N GLY A 507 -2.41 -8.17 10.15
CA GLY A 507 -1.01 -7.89 10.47
C GLY A 507 -0.15 -7.64 9.23
N GLU A 508 -0.37 -8.43 8.17
CA GLU A 508 0.31 -8.24 6.89
C GLU A 508 -0.07 -6.91 6.24
N ALA A 509 -1.36 -6.58 6.19
CA ALA A 509 -1.84 -5.30 5.67
C ALA A 509 -1.21 -4.11 6.41
N ALA A 510 -1.07 -4.19 7.73
CA ALA A 510 -0.38 -3.17 8.52
C ALA A 510 1.09 -3.03 8.13
N GLY A 511 1.79 -4.15 7.91
CA GLY A 511 3.18 -4.18 7.44
C GLY A 511 3.35 -3.55 6.06
N ILE A 512 2.46 -3.87 5.12
CA ILE A 512 2.45 -3.29 3.77
C ILE A 512 2.27 -1.77 3.84
N LEU A 513 1.27 -1.29 4.58
CA LEU A 513 1.03 0.15 4.73
C LEU A 513 2.21 0.87 5.38
N GLY A 514 2.79 0.29 6.43
CA GLY A 514 3.96 0.86 7.11
C GLY A 514 5.18 0.98 6.20
N ALA A 515 5.45 -0.05 5.40
CA ALA A 515 6.55 -0.03 4.44
C ALA A 515 6.32 0.99 3.32
N VAL A 516 5.09 1.08 2.78
CA VAL A 516 4.75 2.08 1.75
C VAL A 516 4.90 3.49 2.32
N LEU A 517 4.43 3.77 3.54
CA LEU A 517 4.63 5.06 4.20
C LEU A 517 6.11 5.45 4.32
N VAL A 518 6.96 4.52 4.76
CA VAL A 518 8.42 4.76 4.87
C VAL A 518 9.01 5.07 3.50
N VAL A 519 8.65 4.30 2.47
CA VAL A 519 9.15 4.52 1.11
C VAL A 519 8.68 5.86 0.55
N THR A 520 7.40 6.22 0.74
CA THR A 520 6.87 7.52 0.31
C THR A 520 7.57 8.67 1.00
N PHE A 521 7.83 8.55 2.30
CA PHE A 521 8.59 9.55 3.05
C PHE A 521 10.03 9.70 2.53
N LEU A 522 10.73 8.59 2.30
CA LEU A 522 12.08 8.60 1.74
C LEU A 522 12.12 9.17 0.31
N ALA A 523 11.14 8.81 -0.52
CA ALA A 523 11.03 9.34 -1.88
C ALA A 523 10.83 10.85 -1.88
N MET A 524 9.97 11.38 -0.99
CA MET A 524 9.77 12.81 -0.84
C MET A 524 11.08 13.53 -0.46
N PHE A 525 11.84 13.01 0.51
CA PHE A 525 13.10 13.59 0.94
C PHE A 525 14.19 13.57 -0.16
N LEU A 526 14.29 12.46 -0.90
CA LEU A 526 15.26 12.32 -1.99
C LEU A 526 14.93 13.24 -3.17
N LEU A 527 13.65 13.33 -3.56
CA LEU A 527 13.23 14.20 -4.67
C LEU A 527 13.48 15.68 -4.34
N ASP A 528 13.20 16.11 -3.11
CA ASP A 528 13.42 17.49 -2.67
C ASP A 528 14.92 17.86 -2.71
N SER A 529 15.78 16.91 -2.32
CA SER A 529 17.25 17.10 -2.39
C SER A 529 17.78 17.26 -3.82
N THR A 530 17.17 16.59 -4.81
CA THR A 530 17.60 16.68 -6.21
C THR A 530 17.24 18.01 -6.85
N VAL A 531 16.07 18.57 -6.52
CA VAL A 531 15.64 19.87 -7.01
C VAL A 531 16.55 20.98 -6.48
N ALA A 532 16.90 20.93 -5.19
CA ALA A 532 17.83 21.89 -4.59
C ALA A 532 19.22 21.86 -5.27
N THR A 533 19.74 20.67 -5.59
CA THR A 533 21.04 20.55 -6.27
C THR A 533 21.03 21.06 -7.71
N ASP A 534 19.93 20.87 -8.44
CA ASP A 534 19.80 21.36 -9.81
C ASP A 534 19.65 22.89 -9.87
N GLU A 535 18.95 23.49 -8.90
CA GLU A 535 18.86 24.95 -8.76
C GLU A 535 20.22 25.58 -8.39
N GLU A 536 20.97 24.98 -7.46
CA GLU A 536 22.32 25.43 -7.10
C GLU A 536 23.31 25.30 -8.28
N ALA A 537 23.23 24.20 -9.04
CA ALA A 537 24.06 23.99 -10.22
C ALA A 537 23.74 24.99 -11.35
N SER A 538 22.46 25.33 -11.53
CA SER A 538 22.00 26.36 -12.47
C SER A 538 22.44 27.77 -12.06
N ALA A 539 22.41 28.07 -10.75
CA ALA A 539 22.83 29.36 -10.20
C ALA A 539 24.36 29.57 -10.20
N ALA A 540 25.15 28.49 -10.23
CA ALA A 540 26.61 28.53 -10.27
C ALA A 540 27.20 28.80 -11.66
N LEU A 541 26.38 28.86 -12.72
CA LEU A 541 26.83 29.15 -14.08
C LEU A 541 27.01 30.66 -14.32
N PRO A 542 28.13 31.11 -14.91
CA PRO A 542 28.36 32.53 -15.21
C PRO A 542 27.32 33.07 -16.22
N PRO A 543 26.95 34.37 -16.13
CA PRO A 543 25.94 34.96 -17.00
C PRO A 543 26.39 34.90 -18.46
N GLY A 544 25.79 33.98 -19.23
CA GLY A 544 26.16 33.67 -20.61
C GLY A 544 26.26 32.18 -20.93
N GLN A 545 26.31 31.30 -19.92
CA GLN A 545 26.30 29.83 -20.08
C GLN A 545 25.11 29.13 -19.41
N GLN A 546 24.10 29.87 -18.95
CA GLN A 546 22.83 29.25 -18.58
C GLN A 546 22.31 28.46 -19.80
N PRO A 547 21.99 27.16 -19.66
CA PRO A 547 21.37 26.42 -20.75
C PRO A 547 20.10 27.18 -21.13
N SER A 548 19.92 27.45 -22.42
CA SER A 548 18.68 28.01 -22.93
C SER A 548 17.55 27.10 -22.45
N THR A 549 16.83 27.54 -21.41
CA THR A 549 15.62 26.89 -20.97
C THR A 549 14.72 26.86 -22.19
N TYR A 550 14.54 25.66 -22.75
CA TYR A 550 13.49 25.40 -23.72
C TYR A 550 12.23 26.05 -23.16
N GLY A 551 11.63 26.93 -23.97
CA GLY A 551 10.46 27.67 -23.57
C GLY A 551 9.44 26.73 -22.96
N SER A 552 8.98 27.11 -21.77
CA SER A 552 7.76 26.64 -21.16
C SER A 552 6.60 26.90 -22.13
N SER A 553 6.36 25.99 -23.07
CA SER A 553 5.02 25.73 -23.57
C SER A 553 4.37 24.82 -22.54
N SER A 554 3.62 25.46 -21.64
CA SER A 554 2.39 24.96 -21.02
C SER A 554 2.24 23.44 -20.93
N VAL A 555 2.33 22.90 -19.70
CA VAL A 555 2.03 21.52 -19.31
C VAL A 555 0.79 21.51 -18.44
#